data_AF-A0A849Q133-F1
#
_entry.id   AF-A0A849Q133-F1
#
_cell.length_a   1.000
_cell.length_b   1.000
_cell.length_c   1.000
_cell.angle_alpha   90.00
_cell.angle_beta   90.00
_cell.angle_gamma   90.00
#
_symmetry.space_group_name_H-M   'P 1'
#
loop_
_entity.id
_entity.type
_entity.pdbx_description
1 polymer ?
#
loop_
_entity_poly.entity_id
_entity_poly.type
_entity_poly.pdbx_seq_one_letter_code
_entity_poly.pdbx_strand_id
1 'polypeptide(L)'
;MVNKSIFLSLLLIGVVAASAGAGTWATFSDAETSAGNTFTAGTLDIGISNSFAFGPVAPGDANTETITITNSGNIAANSVFLELDVLDSEPSADTEPETVAEDGTDKYDISEMIEITSIKYGATDISGLYSDLNVNSYLDLDDLNAADDVEINGASPLGTTSVDVTIDMTFVADAGNEYQGDLSTVDVIVTVKQN
;
A
#
# COMPACT_ATOMS: atom_id res chain seq x y z
N MET A 1 65.40 21.53 -61.06
CA MET A 1 64.73 22.74 -60.54
C MET A 1 63.30 22.37 -60.18
N VAL A 2 62.93 22.43 -58.90
CA VAL A 2 61.53 22.20 -58.50
C VAL A 2 60.70 23.38 -59.02
N ASN A 3 59.60 23.09 -59.72
CA ASN A 3 58.73 24.13 -60.26
C ASN A 3 57.97 24.79 -59.09
N LYS A 4 58.32 26.04 -58.76
CA LYS A 4 57.81 26.77 -57.59
C LYS A 4 56.27 26.80 -57.55
N SER A 5 55.62 26.79 -58.72
CA SER A 5 54.15 26.79 -58.84
C SER A 5 53.50 25.46 -58.44
N ILE A 6 54.17 24.33 -58.68
CA ILE A 6 53.69 23.00 -58.28
C ILE A 6 53.85 22.82 -56.77
N PHE A 7 54.94 23.35 -56.22
CA PHE A 7 55.17 23.31 -54.77
C PHE A 7 54.14 24.17 -54.02
N LEU A 8 53.82 25.35 -54.56
CA LEU A 8 52.85 26.26 -53.96
C LEU A 8 51.42 25.71 -54.00
N SER A 9 51.02 25.04 -55.08
CA SER A 9 49.71 24.38 -55.18
C SER A 9 49.58 23.20 -54.22
N LEU A 10 50.63 22.38 -54.07
CA LEU A 10 50.64 21.28 -53.11
C LEU A 10 50.58 21.77 -51.65
N LEU A 11 51.27 22.87 -51.35
CA LEU A 11 51.21 23.54 -50.04
C LEU A 11 49.78 24.01 -49.73
N LEU A 12 49.11 24.62 -50.71
CA LEU A 12 47.74 25.13 -50.55
C LEU A 12 46.75 24.00 -50.25
N ILE A 13 46.86 22.87 -50.96
CA ILE A 13 46.05 21.68 -50.73
C ILE A 13 46.30 21.10 -49.33
N GLY A 14 47.57 21.05 -48.90
CA GLY A 14 47.94 20.61 -47.56
C GLY A 14 47.33 21.48 -46.45
N VAL A 15 47.31 22.79 -46.63
CA VAL A 15 46.69 23.74 -45.69
C VAL A 15 45.18 23.55 -45.62
N VAL A 16 44.50 23.37 -46.75
CA VAL A 16 43.04 23.13 -46.80
C VAL A 16 42.67 21.78 -46.17
N ALA A 17 43.46 20.73 -46.41
CA ALA A 17 43.23 19.42 -45.80
C ALA A 17 43.46 19.46 -44.27
N ALA A 18 44.48 20.18 -43.81
CA ALA A 18 44.77 20.36 -42.40
C ALA A 18 43.68 21.18 -41.69
N SER A 19 43.17 22.24 -42.31
CA SER A 19 42.11 23.07 -41.72
C SER A 19 40.76 22.34 -41.66
N ALA A 20 40.41 21.58 -42.70
CA ALA A 20 39.23 20.73 -42.69
C ALA A 20 39.35 19.64 -41.60
N GLY A 21 40.48 18.94 -41.53
CA GLY A 21 40.70 17.89 -40.52
C GLY A 21 40.71 18.41 -39.08
N ALA A 22 41.38 19.54 -38.83
CA ALA A 22 41.41 20.17 -37.50
C ALA A 22 40.04 20.73 -37.08
N GLY A 23 39.30 21.31 -38.03
CA GLY A 23 37.94 21.81 -37.78
C GLY A 23 36.98 20.70 -37.40
N THR A 24 37.03 19.56 -38.09
CA THR A 24 36.22 18.37 -37.80
C THR A 24 36.62 17.73 -36.47
N TRP A 25 37.92 17.63 -36.15
CA TRP A 25 38.38 17.08 -34.87
C TRP A 25 37.90 17.94 -33.68
N ALA A 26 37.92 19.26 -33.82
CA ALA A 26 37.46 20.19 -32.79
C ALA A 26 35.93 20.21 -32.59
N THR A 27 35.14 19.92 -33.64
CA THR A 27 33.67 19.85 -33.51
C THR A 27 33.17 18.54 -32.88
N PHE A 28 33.99 17.49 -32.92
CA PHE A 28 33.65 16.18 -32.33
C PHE A 28 34.36 15.89 -31.00
N SER A 29 35.26 16.76 -30.53
CA SER A 29 35.92 16.60 -29.22
C SER A 29 35.21 17.33 -28.09
N ASP A 30 34.05 17.97 -28.34
CA ASP A 30 33.30 18.57 -27.25
C ASP A 30 32.59 17.47 -26.46
N ALA A 31 33.28 17.00 -25.41
CA ALA A 31 32.75 16.08 -24.45
C ALA A 31 32.00 16.88 -23.38
N GLU A 32 30.74 17.19 -23.66
CA GLU A 32 29.81 17.79 -22.70
C GLU A 32 29.58 16.79 -21.56
N THR A 33 30.44 16.87 -20.55
CA THR A 33 30.26 16.12 -19.30
C THR A 33 29.18 16.83 -18.52
N SER A 34 28.00 16.23 -18.40
CA SER A 34 26.97 16.69 -17.47
C SER A 34 27.40 16.42 -16.03
N ALA A 35 28.34 17.24 -15.53
CA ALA A 35 28.82 17.20 -14.17
C ALA A 35 27.71 17.73 -13.26
N GLY A 36 26.97 16.81 -12.65
CA GLY A 36 25.81 17.14 -11.82
C GLY A 36 24.51 16.46 -12.24
N ASN A 37 24.53 15.53 -13.20
CA ASN A 37 23.36 14.70 -13.47
C ASN A 37 23.22 13.63 -12.38
N THR A 38 22.63 14.01 -11.25
CA THR A 38 22.23 13.07 -10.20
C THR A 38 20.94 12.41 -10.67
N PHE A 39 21.04 11.19 -11.21
CA PHE A 39 19.87 10.33 -11.35
C PHE A 39 19.46 9.88 -9.95
N THR A 40 18.69 10.71 -9.24
CA THR A 40 18.04 10.27 -8.00
C THR A 40 17.01 9.23 -8.41
N ALA A 41 17.36 7.95 -8.26
CA ALA A 41 16.40 6.87 -8.37
C ALA A 41 15.30 7.13 -7.34
N GLY A 42 14.05 7.06 -7.78
CA GLY A 42 13.00 7.27 -6.83
C GLY A 42 12.76 6.02 -5.97
N THR A 43 12.36 6.25 -4.75
CA THR A 43 12.23 5.23 -3.70
C THR A 43 10.78 5.15 -3.25
N LEU A 44 10.37 3.93 -2.91
CA LEU A 44 9.13 3.63 -2.21
C LEU A 44 9.53 3.05 -0.85
N ASP A 45 9.11 3.69 0.23
CA ASP A 45 9.48 3.32 1.59
C ASP A 45 8.21 3.35 2.45
N ILE A 46 7.64 2.18 2.69
CA ILE A 46 6.36 2.03 3.38
C ILE A 46 6.60 1.53 4.79
N GLY A 47 6.12 2.29 5.76
CA GLY A 47 6.07 1.88 7.16
C GLY A 47 4.67 1.41 7.54
N ILE A 48 4.50 0.11 7.75
CA ILE A 48 3.31 -0.45 8.43
C ILE A 48 3.69 -1.74 9.17
N SER A 49 3.27 -1.80 10.42
CA SER A 49 3.03 -3.02 11.20
C SER A 49 1.97 -2.61 12.22
N ASN A 50 0.70 -2.89 11.94
CA ASN A 50 -0.38 -2.57 12.86
C ASN A 50 -1.20 -3.83 13.10
N SER A 51 -1.43 -4.14 14.37
CA SER A 51 -2.26 -5.24 14.82
C SER A 51 -3.19 -4.68 15.88
N PHE A 52 -4.47 -4.97 15.80
CA PHE A 52 -5.44 -4.56 16.81
C PHE A 52 -6.25 -5.77 17.27
N ALA A 53 -6.98 -5.62 18.36
CA ALA A 53 -7.86 -6.65 18.85
C ALA A 53 -9.21 -6.03 19.21
N PHE A 54 -10.27 -6.77 18.95
CA PHE A 54 -11.64 -6.39 19.25
C PHE A 54 -12.22 -7.42 20.21
N GLY A 55 -12.39 -7.01 21.47
CA GLY A 55 -12.78 -7.90 22.57
C GLY A 55 -11.97 -7.63 23.85
N PRO A 56 -12.47 -8.05 25.02
CA PRO A 56 -13.83 -8.54 25.27
C PRO A 56 -14.86 -7.40 25.16
N VAL A 57 -16.00 -7.65 24.53
CA VAL A 57 -17.03 -6.64 24.21
C VAL A 57 -18.43 -7.10 24.60
N ALA A 58 -19.33 -6.15 24.86
CA ALA A 58 -20.75 -6.42 25.08
C ALA A 58 -21.59 -6.03 23.85
N PRO A 59 -22.74 -6.68 23.58
CA PRO A 59 -23.59 -6.38 22.43
C PRO A 59 -23.92 -4.88 22.31
N GLY A 60 -23.64 -4.31 21.13
CA GLY A 60 -23.80 -2.88 20.83
C GLY A 60 -22.58 -2.00 21.12
N ASP A 61 -21.49 -2.54 21.67
CA ASP A 61 -20.23 -1.81 21.82
C ASP A 61 -19.63 -1.48 20.45
N ALA A 62 -19.11 -0.27 20.30
CA ALA A 62 -18.51 0.21 19.07
C ALA A 62 -17.04 0.59 19.28
N ASN A 63 -16.22 0.37 18.26
CA ASN A 63 -14.82 0.77 18.23
C ASN A 63 -14.47 1.37 16.87
N THR A 64 -13.51 2.30 16.86
CA THR A 64 -12.96 2.85 15.62
C THR A 64 -11.46 2.60 15.62
N GLU A 65 -10.99 1.87 14.62
CA GLU A 65 -9.57 1.62 14.41
C GLU A 65 -9.03 2.47 13.27
N THR A 66 -7.82 3.02 13.46
CA THR A 66 -7.16 3.86 12.47
C THR A 66 -5.76 3.34 12.18
N ILE A 67 -5.52 2.97 10.92
CA ILE A 67 -4.26 2.49 10.41
C ILE A 67 -3.63 3.57 9.55
N THR A 68 -2.53 4.17 10.02
CA THR A 68 -1.81 5.19 9.25
C THR A 68 -0.76 4.55 8.34
N ILE A 69 -0.99 4.62 7.03
CA ILE A 69 -0.03 4.17 6.01
C ILE A 69 0.85 5.35 5.63
N THR A 70 2.17 5.23 5.83
CA THR A 70 3.13 6.31 5.51
C THR A 70 4.09 5.89 4.40
N ASN A 71 4.14 6.68 3.33
CA ASN A 71 5.17 6.58 2.30
C ASN A 71 6.25 7.65 2.54
N SER A 72 7.38 7.21 3.10
CA SER A 72 8.58 8.05 3.32
C SER A 72 9.49 8.15 2.09
N GLY A 73 9.08 7.52 0.98
CA GLY A 73 9.74 7.59 -0.32
C GLY A 73 9.55 8.93 -1.03
N ASN A 74 10.03 9.01 -2.27
CA ASN A 74 9.95 10.20 -3.10
C ASN A 74 9.19 10.00 -4.43
N ILE A 75 8.55 8.82 -4.60
CA ILE A 75 7.58 8.54 -5.65
C ILE A 75 6.27 8.10 -4.98
N ALA A 76 5.13 8.48 -5.55
CA ALA A 76 3.83 7.96 -5.16
C ALA A 76 3.68 6.46 -5.48
N ALA A 77 2.86 5.75 -4.70
CA ALA A 77 2.35 4.43 -5.06
C ALA A 77 1.01 4.58 -5.78
N ASN A 78 0.86 3.93 -6.93
CA ASN A 78 -0.35 4.00 -7.74
C ASN A 78 -1.44 3.07 -7.22
N SER A 79 -1.05 1.94 -6.65
CA SER A 79 -1.98 0.97 -6.04
C SER A 79 -1.58 0.71 -4.60
N VAL A 80 -2.56 0.69 -3.72
CA VAL A 80 -2.46 0.30 -2.31
C VAL A 80 -3.46 -0.81 -2.09
N PHE A 81 -2.97 -1.96 -1.66
CA PHE A 81 -3.76 -3.12 -1.34
C PHE A 81 -3.80 -3.31 0.17
N LEU A 82 -4.95 -3.72 0.67
CA LEU A 82 -5.21 -4.05 2.07
C LEU A 82 -5.64 -5.52 2.15
N GLU A 83 -5.06 -6.21 3.11
CA GLU A 83 -5.43 -7.57 3.52
C GLU A 83 -5.51 -7.54 5.06
N LEU A 84 -6.55 -8.15 5.60
CA LEU A 84 -6.68 -8.39 7.04
C LEU A 84 -6.54 -9.88 7.28
N ASP A 85 -5.70 -10.26 8.24
CA ASP A 85 -5.63 -11.63 8.76
C ASP A 85 -6.28 -11.64 10.14
N VAL A 86 -7.39 -12.36 10.26
CA VAL A 86 -8.26 -12.36 11.44
C VAL A 86 -8.16 -13.71 12.14
N LEU A 87 -7.90 -13.65 13.44
CA LEU A 87 -7.82 -14.79 14.34
C LEU A 87 -8.77 -14.63 15.51
N ASP A 88 -9.79 -15.47 15.55
CA ASP A 88 -10.70 -15.59 16.67
C ASP A 88 -10.14 -16.51 17.76
N SER A 89 -10.36 -16.12 19.00
CA SER A 89 -9.84 -16.82 20.17
C SER A 89 -10.68 -16.60 21.41
N GLU A 90 -10.66 -17.59 22.29
CA GLU A 90 -11.26 -17.51 23.62
C GLU A 90 -10.13 -17.49 24.67
N PRO A 91 -9.75 -16.30 25.18
CA PRO A 91 -8.65 -16.17 26.12
C PRO A 91 -9.04 -16.50 27.58
N SER A 92 -10.33 -16.58 27.88
CA SER A 92 -10.89 -16.94 29.18
C SER A 92 -11.52 -18.33 29.17
N ALA A 93 -12.02 -18.77 30.32
CA ALA A 93 -12.92 -19.92 30.37
C ALA A 93 -14.34 -19.39 30.43
N ASP A 94 -15.29 -20.13 29.89
CA ASP A 94 -16.65 -19.66 29.75
C ASP A 94 -17.25 -19.24 31.10
N THR A 95 -18.11 -18.25 31.01
CA THR A 95 -19.09 -17.98 32.06
C THR A 95 -20.30 -18.92 31.95
N GLU A 96 -21.06 -19.11 33.03
CA GLU A 96 -22.28 -19.93 32.95
C GLU A 96 -23.29 -19.45 31.90
N PRO A 97 -23.53 -18.13 31.70
CA PRO A 97 -24.38 -17.64 30.63
C PRO A 97 -23.91 -18.00 29.21
N GLU A 98 -22.59 -18.06 29.00
CA GLU A 98 -21.95 -18.38 27.73
C GLU A 98 -22.02 -19.87 27.43
N THR A 99 -21.59 -20.74 28.37
CA THR A 99 -21.72 -22.20 28.25
C THR A 99 -23.16 -22.63 27.92
N VAL A 100 -24.16 -21.95 28.50
CA VAL A 100 -25.58 -22.22 28.23
C VAL A 100 -25.98 -21.79 26.82
N ALA A 101 -25.46 -20.66 26.34
CA ALA A 101 -25.76 -20.14 25.01
C ALA A 101 -25.13 -21.00 23.90
N GLU A 102 -23.94 -21.55 24.15
CA GLU A 102 -23.19 -22.37 23.20
C GLU A 102 -23.54 -23.87 23.22
N ASP A 103 -24.45 -24.32 24.10
CA ASP A 103 -24.72 -25.74 24.36
C ASP A 103 -23.45 -26.52 24.76
N GLY A 104 -22.52 -25.82 25.43
CA GLY A 104 -21.27 -26.35 25.98
C GLY A 104 -20.20 -26.71 24.95
N THR A 105 -20.21 -26.08 23.77
CA THR A 105 -19.13 -26.19 22.78
C THR A 105 -18.75 -24.81 22.26
N ASP A 106 -17.52 -24.39 22.55
CA ASP A 106 -16.96 -23.09 22.18
C ASP A 106 -17.08 -22.85 20.68
N LYS A 107 -17.45 -21.63 20.32
CA LYS A 107 -17.43 -21.13 18.96
C LYS A 107 -16.26 -20.17 18.76
N TYR A 108 -15.64 -20.23 17.59
CA TYR A 108 -14.51 -19.39 17.22
C TYR A 108 -14.85 -18.61 15.95
N ASP A 109 -15.95 -17.85 16.02
CA ASP A 109 -16.57 -17.10 14.92
C ASP A 109 -17.06 -15.70 15.37
N ILE A 110 -16.50 -15.15 16.45
CA ILE A 110 -16.81 -13.78 16.91
C ILE A 110 -16.61 -12.74 15.79
N SER A 111 -15.70 -12.95 14.84
CA SER A 111 -15.49 -12.05 13.70
C SER A 111 -16.74 -11.89 12.82
N GLU A 112 -17.60 -12.92 12.73
CA GLU A 112 -18.90 -12.86 12.02
C GLU A 112 -19.90 -11.92 12.72
N MET A 113 -19.62 -11.51 13.96
CA MET A 113 -20.49 -10.67 14.79
C MET A 113 -19.94 -9.26 15.02
N ILE A 114 -18.82 -8.92 14.38
CA ILE A 114 -18.21 -7.59 14.42
C ILE A 114 -18.55 -6.88 13.10
N GLU A 115 -19.66 -6.15 13.09
CA GLU A 115 -20.13 -5.40 11.91
C GLU A 115 -19.18 -4.25 11.57
N ILE A 116 -18.74 -4.20 10.31
CA ILE A 116 -18.06 -3.07 9.69
C ILE A 116 -19.09 -2.04 9.25
N THR A 117 -19.33 -1.05 10.10
CA THR A 117 -20.28 0.04 9.82
C THR A 117 -19.74 1.06 8.81
N SER A 118 -18.41 1.19 8.70
CA SER A 118 -17.75 2.07 7.72
C SER A 118 -16.27 1.71 7.61
N ILE A 119 -15.77 1.57 6.38
CA ILE A 119 -14.33 1.51 6.11
C ILE A 119 -13.94 2.57 5.09
N LYS A 120 -12.88 3.33 5.38
CA LYS A 120 -12.45 4.49 4.58
C LYS A 120 -10.97 4.46 4.27
N TYR A 121 -10.60 4.88 3.07
CA TYR A 121 -9.24 5.29 2.70
C TYR A 121 -9.17 6.82 2.61
N GLY A 122 -8.50 7.44 3.56
CA GLY A 122 -8.54 8.88 3.79
C GLY A 122 -9.96 9.36 4.07
N ALA A 123 -10.55 10.12 3.15
CA ALA A 123 -11.93 10.58 3.26
C ALA A 123 -12.93 9.77 2.40
N THR A 124 -12.45 8.79 1.63
CA THR A 124 -13.25 8.02 0.69
C THR A 124 -13.77 6.76 1.36
N ASP A 125 -15.09 6.56 1.34
CA ASP A 125 -15.72 5.30 1.75
C ASP A 125 -15.41 4.21 0.73
N ILE A 126 -14.88 3.09 1.22
CA ILE A 126 -14.45 1.93 0.43
C ILE A 126 -15.20 0.67 0.82
N SER A 127 -16.28 0.78 1.62
CA SER A 127 -17.07 -0.37 2.09
C SER A 127 -17.65 -1.16 0.91
N GLY A 128 -17.97 -0.47 -0.19
CA GLY A 128 -18.46 -1.10 -1.43
C GLY A 128 -17.44 -1.93 -2.21
N LEU A 129 -16.19 -2.03 -1.76
CA LEU A 129 -15.20 -2.95 -2.34
C LEU A 129 -15.33 -4.38 -1.78
N TYR A 130 -16.00 -4.53 -0.65
CA TYR A 130 -16.20 -5.80 0.03
C TYR A 130 -17.62 -6.32 -0.21
N SER A 131 -17.86 -7.59 0.15
CA SER A 131 -19.15 -8.25 -0.03
C SER A 131 -19.45 -9.08 1.20
N ASP A 132 -20.71 -9.03 1.65
CA ASP A 132 -21.27 -9.94 2.64
C ASP A 132 -21.32 -11.37 2.05
N LEU A 133 -20.41 -12.24 2.51
CA LEU A 133 -20.23 -13.61 2.01
C LEU A 133 -21.07 -14.63 2.79
N ASN A 134 -21.24 -14.44 4.09
CA ASN A 134 -22.01 -15.32 4.96
C ASN A 134 -23.53 -15.03 4.91
N VAL A 135 -23.93 -13.93 4.26
CA VAL A 135 -25.30 -13.47 4.01
C VAL A 135 -26.04 -13.13 5.31
N ASN A 136 -25.32 -12.61 6.31
CA ASN A 136 -25.89 -12.16 7.59
C ASN A 136 -26.52 -10.75 7.51
N SER A 137 -26.49 -10.11 6.33
CA SER A 137 -27.05 -8.79 5.99
C SER A 137 -26.22 -7.59 6.40
N TYR A 138 -24.98 -7.79 6.84
CA TYR A 138 -24.01 -6.73 7.08
C TYR A 138 -22.64 -7.16 6.58
N LEU A 139 -21.73 -6.19 6.48
CA LEU A 139 -20.32 -6.49 6.25
C LEU A 139 -19.70 -6.73 7.63
N ASP A 140 -18.94 -7.79 7.82
CA ASP A 140 -18.28 -8.07 9.09
C ASP A 140 -16.76 -8.30 8.95
N LEU A 141 -16.11 -8.58 10.07
CA LEU A 141 -14.66 -8.75 10.09
C LEU A 141 -14.23 -10.06 9.41
N ASP A 142 -15.08 -11.10 9.38
CA ASP A 142 -14.83 -12.33 8.61
C ASP A 142 -14.89 -12.07 7.10
N ASP A 143 -15.83 -11.24 6.63
CA ASP A 143 -15.91 -10.85 5.21
C ASP A 143 -14.64 -10.10 4.75
N LEU A 144 -14.10 -9.22 5.59
CA LEU A 144 -12.85 -8.51 5.31
C LEU A 144 -11.65 -9.45 5.33
N ASN A 145 -11.63 -10.44 6.23
CA ASN A 145 -10.60 -11.48 6.29
C ASN A 145 -10.59 -12.36 5.02
N ALA A 146 -11.79 -12.70 4.53
CA ALA A 146 -11.96 -13.49 3.32
C ALA A 146 -11.60 -12.72 2.04
N ALA A 147 -11.56 -11.39 2.11
CA ALA A 147 -11.21 -10.52 1.00
C ALA A 147 -9.68 -10.37 0.84
N ASP A 148 -9.10 -11.28 0.06
CA ASP A 148 -7.66 -11.29 -0.24
C ASP A 148 -7.21 -10.09 -1.12
N ASP A 149 -6.15 -9.39 -0.70
CA ASP A 149 -5.41 -8.31 -1.39
C ASP A 149 -6.34 -7.32 -2.15
N VAL A 150 -7.16 -6.53 -1.44
CA VAL A 150 -8.12 -5.58 -2.04
C VAL A 150 -7.46 -4.24 -2.36
N GLU A 151 -7.56 -3.75 -3.61
CA GLU A 151 -7.05 -2.42 -3.98
C GLU A 151 -7.97 -1.30 -3.43
N ILE A 152 -7.55 -0.62 -2.36
CA ILE A 152 -8.38 0.31 -1.59
C ILE A 152 -8.31 1.76 -2.03
N ASN A 153 -7.29 2.14 -2.79
CA ASN A 153 -7.00 3.55 -3.08
C ASN A 153 -7.66 4.07 -4.36
N GLY A 154 -8.14 3.18 -5.23
CA GLY A 154 -8.79 3.53 -6.49
C GLY A 154 -7.98 4.54 -7.30
N ALA A 155 -8.59 5.67 -7.69
CA ALA A 155 -7.91 6.73 -8.43
C ALA A 155 -7.07 7.70 -7.56
N SER A 156 -6.98 7.46 -6.26
CA SER A 156 -6.30 8.32 -5.28
C SER A 156 -4.96 7.68 -4.87
N PRO A 157 -3.86 7.89 -5.61
CA PRO A 157 -2.57 7.29 -5.30
C PRO A 157 -2.08 7.68 -3.90
N LEU A 158 -1.29 6.80 -3.28
CA LEU A 158 -0.57 7.13 -2.05
C LEU A 158 0.61 8.04 -2.40
N GLY A 159 0.49 9.32 -2.06
CA GLY A 159 1.56 10.31 -2.27
C GLY A 159 2.81 10.02 -1.42
N THR A 160 3.69 11.02 -1.26
CA THR A 160 4.87 10.95 -0.38
C THR A 160 4.52 11.43 1.04
N THR A 161 3.32 11.09 1.51
CA THR A 161 2.75 11.51 2.79
C THR A 161 2.03 10.32 3.42
N SER A 162 1.43 10.55 4.59
CA SER A 162 0.57 9.56 5.24
C SER A 162 -0.87 9.66 4.75
N VAL A 163 -1.57 8.53 4.77
CA VAL A 163 -3.02 8.41 4.62
C VAL A 163 -3.53 7.42 5.66
N ASP A 164 -4.72 7.67 6.18
CA ASP A 164 -5.34 6.78 7.16
C ASP A 164 -6.32 5.83 6.48
N VAL A 165 -6.32 4.58 6.91
CA VAL A 165 -7.44 3.66 6.74
C VAL A 165 -8.20 3.64 8.06
N THR A 166 -9.47 4.03 8.04
CA THR A 166 -10.31 4.07 9.24
C THR A 166 -11.40 3.01 9.12
N ILE A 167 -11.52 2.15 10.13
CA ILE A 167 -12.50 1.08 10.21
C ILE A 167 -13.37 1.33 11.45
N ASP A 168 -14.65 1.61 11.23
CA ASP A 168 -15.66 1.77 12.27
C ASP A 168 -16.40 0.45 12.44
N MET A 169 -16.29 -0.15 13.62
CA MET A 169 -16.79 -1.47 13.95
C MET A 169 -17.83 -1.40 15.06
N THR A 170 -18.82 -2.29 15.04
CA THR A 170 -19.79 -2.47 16.12
C THR A 170 -20.03 -3.94 16.38
N PHE A 171 -19.99 -4.34 17.64
CA PHE A 171 -20.42 -5.68 18.03
C PHE A 171 -21.94 -5.76 17.93
N VAL A 172 -22.44 -6.72 17.15
CA VAL A 172 -23.86 -6.81 16.80
C VAL A 172 -24.72 -6.92 18.06
N ALA A 173 -25.74 -6.07 18.17
CA ALA A 173 -26.56 -5.93 19.38
C ALA A 173 -27.36 -7.21 19.73
N ASP A 174 -27.62 -8.06 18.74
CA ASP A 174 -28.37 -9.31 18.87
C ASP A 174 -27.45 -10.54 18.94
N ALA A 175 -26.14 -10.37 19.16
CA ALA A 175 -25.17 -11.47 19.14
C ALA A 175 -25.35 -12.50 20.25
N GLY A 176 -26.07 -12.16 21.32
CA GLY A 176 -26.29 -13.05 22.46
C GLY A 176 -25.11 -13.08 23.43
N ASN A 177 -25.03 -14.16 24.22
CA ASN A 177 -23.99 -14.35 25.24
C ASN A 177 -22.93 -15.37 24.80
N GLU A 178 -23.08 -15.94 23.60
CA GLU A 178 -22.21 -16.94 23.00
C GLU A 178 -20.76 -16.47 22.87
N TYR A 179 -20.53 -15.16 22.83
CA TYR A 179 -19.21 -14.56 22.57
C TYR A 179 -18.66 -13.80 23.80
N GLN A 180 -19.10 -14.17 25.01
CA GLN A 180 -18.83 -13.43 26.24
C GLN A 180 -17.41 -13.70 26.78
N GLY A 181 -16.42 -13.01 26.24
CA GLY A 181 -15.03 -13.18 26.69
C GLY A 181 -14.09 -13.41 25.53
N ASP A 182 -14.67 -13.75 24.37
CA ASP A 182 -14.02 -13.87 23.08
C ASP A 182 -13.30 -12.61 22.63
N LEU A 183 -12.33 -12.86 21.76
CA LEU A 183 -11.43 -11.89 21.21
C LEU A 183 -11.13 -12.21 19.74
N SER A 184 -11.35 -11.22 18.88
CA SER A 184 -10.85 -11.25 17.51
C SER A 184 -9.58 -10.42 17.41
N THR A 185 -8.48 -11.03 16.97
CA THR A 185 -7.20 -10.34 16.72
C THR A 185 -7.02 -10.13 15.22
N VAL A 186 -6.60 -8.94 14.82
CA VAL A 186 -6.48 -8.55 13.41
C VAL A 186 -5.07 -8.08 13.13
N ASP A 187 -4.40 -8.76 12.22
CA ASP A 187 -3.13 -8.32 11.63
C ASP A 187 -3.42 -7.61 10.30
N VAL A 188 -2.87 -6.39 10.15
CA VAL A 188 -3.09 -5.56 8.97
C VAL A 188 -1.89 -5.66 8.05
N ILE A 189 -2.13 -6.13 6.83
CA ILE A 189 -1.12 -6.27 5.78
C ILE A 189 -1.42 -5.24 4.70
N VAL A 190 -0.42 -4.44 4.34
CA VAL A 190 -0.53 -3.46 3.26
C VAL A 190 0.56 -3.69 2.23
N THR A 191 0.12 -3.87 0.99
CA THR A 191 0.99 -4.01 -0.17
C THR A 191 0.85 -2.78 -1.07
N VAL A 192 1.95 -2.20 -1.52
CA VAL A 192 1.91 -1.05 -2.45
C VAL A 192 2.59 -1.39 -3.77
N LYS A 193 2.08 -0.85 -4.87
CA LYS A 193 2.64 -1.03 -6.23
C LYS A 193 2.73 0.32 -6.94
N GLN A 194 3.75 0.49 -7.77
CA GLN A 194 4.05 1.73 -8.50
C GLN A 194 3.45 1.81 -9.92
N ASN A 195 2.80 0.74 -10.41
CA ASN A 195 2.48 0.57 -11.83
C ASN A 195 1.34 1.45 -12.34
#